data_AF-A0A2E8R7D4-F1
#
_entry.id   AF-A0A2E8R7D4-F1
#
_cell.length_a   1.000
_cell.length_b   1.000
_cell.length_c   1.000
_cell.angle_alpha   90.00
_cell.angle_beta   90.00
_cell.angle_gamma   90.00
#
_symmetry.space_group_name_H-M   'P 1'
#
loop_
_entity.id
_entity.type
_entity.pdbx_description
1 polymer ?
#
loop_
_entity_poly.entity_id
_entity_poly.type
_entity_poly.pdbx_seq_one_letter_code
_entity_poly.pdbx_strand_id
1 'polypeptide(L)' 'MKEAKLIEMRNKIETIGAAMNRVVQELTHLKDLSVGTMELVKKLPGYDKALDELKEQYKKKKTDESIQ' A
#
# COMPACT_ATOMS: atom_id res chain seq x y z
N MET A 1 -10.01 13.37 40.66
CA MET A 1 -8.85 12.59 40.14
C MET A 1 -9.22 11.60 39.04
N LYS A 2 -10.27 10.76 39.20
CA LYS A 2 -10.67 9.78 38.16
C LYS A 2 -11.25 10.44 36.90
N GLU A 3 -12.08 11.47 37.04
CA GLU A 3 -12.68 12.18 35.90
C GLU A 3 -11.65 12.93 35.05
N ALA A 4 -10.69 13.62 35.70
CA ALA A 4 -9.58 14.26 34.99
C ALA A 4 -8.77 13.26 34.14
N LYS A 5 -8.53 12.06 34.68
CA LYS A 5 -7.85 10.98 33.95
C LYS A 5 -8.68 10.46 32.77
N LEU A 6 -10.00 10.35 32.92
CA LEU A 6 -10.89 9.97 31.82
C LEU A 6 -10.92 11.02 30.69
N ILE A 7 -10.92 12.30 31.05
CA ILE A 7 -10.85 13.40 30.08
C ILE A 7 -9.51 13.35 29.32
N GLU A 8 -8.41 13.14 30.02
CA GLU A 8 -7.09 13.00 29.39
C GLU A 8 -7.05 11.81 28.41
N MET A 9 -7.61 10.66 28.81
CA MET A 9 -7.70 9.48 27.94
C MET A 9 -8.57 9.75 26.71
N ARG A 10 -9.70 10.44 26.86
CA ARG A 10 -10.55 10.83 25.75
C ARG A 10 -9.80 11.71 24.75
N ASN A 11 -9.10 12.74 25.23
CA ASN A 11 -8.33 13.65 24.37
C ASN A 11 -7.22 12.92 23.60
N LYS A 12 -6.56 11.95 24.25
CA LYS A 12 -5.57 11.08 23.60
C LYS A 12 -6.18 10.23 22.48
N ILE A 13 -7.35 9.63 22.73
CA ILE A 13 -8.07 8.84 21.71
C ILE A 13 -8.50 9.72 20.54
N GLU A 14 -9.04 10.91 20.81
CA GLU A 14 -9.43 11.86 19.74
C GLU A 14 -8.22 12.28 18.90
N THR A 15 -7.07 12.53 19.54
CA THR A 15 -5.82 12.88 18.86
C THR A 15 -5.33 11.72 17.97
N ILE A 16 -5.36 10.49 18.48
CA ILE A 16 -4.99 9.29 17.71
C ILE A 16 -5.96 9.08 16.55
N GLY A 17 -7.27 9.24 16.77
CA GLY A 17 -8.28 9.15 15.72
C GLY A 17 -8.04 10.16 14.60
N ALA A 18 -7.72 11.41 14.95
CA ALA A 18 -7.38 12.43 13.97
C ALA A 18 -6.10 12.09 13.17
N ALA A 19 -5.06 11.59 13.84
CA ALA A 19 -3.84 11.14 13.17
C ALA A 19 -4.11 9.95 12.23
N MET A 20 -4.93 8.99 12.67
CA MET A 20 -5.31 7.83 11.85
C MET A 20 -6.10 8.25 10.62
N ASN A 21 -7.04 9.18 10.75
CA ASN A 21 -7.80 9.71 9.62
C ASN A 21 -6.87 10.36 8.57
N ARG A 22 -5.82 11.08 9.00
CA ARG A 22 -4.80 11.61 8.08
C ARG A 22 -4.03 10.49 7.38
N VAL A 23 -3.62 9.46 8.11
CA VAL A 23 -2.94 8.30 7.50
C VAL A 23 -3.83 7.63 6.44
N VAL A 24 -5.12 7.46 6.71
CA VAL A 24 -6.08 6.89 5.74
C VAL A 24 -6.19 7.76 4.48
N GLN A 25 -6.18 9.09 4.63
CA GLN A 25 -6.17 10.01 3.49
C GLN A 25 -4.89 9.88 2.66
N GLU A 26 -3.72 9.84 3.31
CA GLU A 26 -2.43 9.64 2.62
C GLU A 26 -2.36 8.29 1.90
N LEU A 27 -2.90 7.21 2.49
CA LEU A 27 -2.98 5.91 1.84
C LEU A 27 -3.87 5.94 0.60
N THR A 28 -4.94 6.72 0.64
CA THR A 28 -5.82 6.92 -0.53
C THR A 28 -5.07 7.66 -1.63
N HIS A 29 -4.37 8.74 -1.28
CA HIS A 29 -3.56 9.49 -2.24
C HIS A 29 -2.44 8.63 -2.85
N LEU A 30 -1.75 7.84 -2.02
CA LEU A 30 -0.70 6.93 -2.47
C LEU A 30 -1.25 5.85 -3.41
N LYS A 31 -2.45 5.32 -3.14
CA LYS A 31 -3.12 4.37 -4.03
C LYS A 31 -3.35 5.01 -5.41
N ASP A 32 -3.91 6.21 -5.45
CA ASP A 32 -4.19 6.89 -6.71
C ASP A 32 -2.91 7.18 -7.50
N LEU A 33 -1.86 7.66 -6.80
CA LEU A 33 -0.54 7.87 -7.40
C LEU A 33 0.06 6.57 -7.94
N SER A 34 -0.06 5.46 -7.19
CA SER A 34 0.45 4.15 -7.60
C SER A 34 -0.26 3.64 -8.85
N VAL A 35 -1.59 3.80 -8.94
CA VAL A 35 -2.36 3.45 -10.13
C VAL A 35 -1.92 4.29 -11.32
N GLY A 36 -1.89 5.61 -11.18
CA GLY A 36 -1.49 6.51 -12.27
C GLY A 36 -0.05 6.27 -12.74
N THR A 37 0.86 6.01 -11.81
CA THR A 37 2.25 5.66 -12.15
C THR A 37 2.32 4.34 -12.92
N MET A 38 1.57 3.32 -12.51
CA MET A 38 1.54 2.04 -13.21
C MET A 38 0.93 2.15 -14.61
N GLU A 39 -0.11 2.97 -14.77
CA GLU A 39 -0.68 3.28 -16.08
C GLU A 39 0.29 4.03 -16.98
N LEU A 40 1.09 4.94 -16.42
CA LEU A 40 2.15 5.61 -17.16
C LEU A 40 3.25 4.63 -17.57
N VAL A 41 3.67 3.73 -16.67
CA VAL A 41 4.69 2.70 -16.96
C VAL A 41 4.26 1.81 -18.14
N LYS A 42 2.97 1.47 -18.26
CA LYS A 42 2.44 0.73 -19.41
C LYS A 42 2.66 1.42 -20.76
N LYS A 43 2.81 2.75 -20.77
CA LYS A 43 3.03 3.53 -22.00
C LYS A 43 4.50 3.65 -22.38
N LEU A 44 5.42 3.18 -21.53
CA LEU A 44 6.86 3.24 -21.82
C LEU A 44 7.25 2.18 -22.86
N PRO A 45 8.24 2.49 -23.73
CA PRO A 45 8.75 1.52 -24.68
C PRO A 45 9.36 0.32 -23.94
N GLY A 46 9.08 -0.89 -24.43
CA GLY A 46 9.60 -2.14 -23.85
C GLY A 46 8.78 -2.71 -22.69
N TYR A 47 7.64 -2.09 -22.32
CA TYR A 47 6.75 -2.60 -21.27
C TYR A 47 6.33 -4.06 -21.50
N ASP A 48 5.86 -4.40 -22.71
CA ASP A 48 5.37 -5.76 -23.00
C ASP A 48 6.47 -6.82 -22.83
N LYS A 49 7.69 -6.51 -23.27
CA LYS A 49 8.84 -7.40 -23.10
C LYS A 49 9.16 -7.61 -21.62
N ALA A 50 9.24 -6.53 -20.84
CA ALA A 50 9.49 -6.60 -19.41
C ALA A 50 8.37 -7.37 -18.68
N LEU A 51 7.12 -7.22 -19.11
CA LEU A 51 5.98 -7.95 -18.57
C LEU A 51 6.07 -9.45 -18.87
N ASP A 52 6.49 -9.84 -20.07
CA ASP A 52 6.64 -11.25 -20.43
C ASP A 52 7.81 -11.91 -19.70
N GLU A 53 8.95 -11.23 -19.56
CA GLU A 53 10.07 -11.67 -18.72
C GLU A 53 9.61 -11.88 -17.27
N LEU A 54 8.81 -10.97 -16.73
CA LEU A 54 8.25 -11.09 -15.38
C LEU A 54 7.35 -12.33 -15.26
N LYS A 55 6.42 -12.55 -16.21
CA LYS A 55 5.56 -13.75 -16.22
C LYS A 55 6.38 -15.03 -16.26
N GLU A 56 7.45 -15.07 -17.05
CA GLU A 56 8.31 -16.25 -17.16
C GLU A 56 9.04 -16.54 -15.84
N GLN A 57 9.55 -15.50 -15.16
CA GLN A 57 10.15 -15.65 -13.83
C GLN A 57 9.15 -16.21 -12.80
N TYR A 58 7.90 -15.74 -12.82
CA TYR A 58 6.85 -16.28 -11.93
C TYR A 58 6.53 -17.74 -12.22
N LYS A 59 6.48 -18.14 -13.49
CA LYS A 59 6.26 -19.55 -13.87
C LYS A 59 7.42 -20.43 -13.38
N LYS A 60 8.67 -20.01 -13.62
CA LYS A 60 9.87 -20.73 -13.17
C LYS A 60 9.89 -20.91 -11.66
N LYS A 61 9.61 -19.85 -10.88
CA LYS A 61 9.52 -19.92 -9.41
C LYS A 61 8.45 -20.91 -8.92
N LYS A 62 7.25 -20.89 -9.50
CA LYS A 62 6.19 -21.84 -9.15
C LYS A 62 6.58 -23.29 -9.47
N THR A 63 7.28 -23.51 -10.58
CA THR A 63 7.76 -24.86 -10.94
C THR A 63 8.83 -25.34 -9.96
N ASP A 64 9.76 -24.48 -9.53
CA ASP A 64 10.79 -24.81 -8.53
C ASP A 64 10.20 -25.14 -7.14
N GLU A 65 9.20 -24.37 -6.69
CA GLU A 65 8.49 -24.62 -5.42
C GLU A 65 7.63 -25.90 -5.46
N SER A 66 7.21 -26.35 -6.64
CA SER A 66 6.42 -27.59 -6.81
C SER A 66 7.27 -28.86 -6.97
N ILE A 67 8.59 -28.73 -7.10
CA ILE A 67 9.53 -29.85 -7.21
C ILE A 67 10.29 -30.09 -5.88
N GLN A 68 10.11 -29.21 -4.89
CA GLN A 68 10.55 -29.41 -3.49
C GLN A 68 9.44 -30.05 -2.65
#